data_AF-A0A6G8ARN1-F1
#
_entry.id   AF-A0A6G8ARN1-F1
#
_cell.length_a   1.000
_cell.length_b   1.000
_cell.length_c   1.000
_cell.angle_alpha   90.00
_cell.angle_beta   90.00
_cell.angle_gamma   90.00
#
_symmetry.space_group_name_H-M   'P 1'
#
loop_
_entity.id
_entity.type
_entity.pdbx_description
1 polymer ?
#
loop_
_entity_poly.entity_id
_entity_poly.type
_entity_poly.pdbx_seq_one_letter_code
_entity_poly.pdbx_strand_id
1 'polypeptide(L)'
;MKKSQEELRKELTPLQYQVTQENGTEHPFSSEFDQFTEEGIYVDIVSGEALFSSKDKYDAGCGWPSFTKPIATLQELEDNSLRRMRTEVRSQEADSHLGHVFPDGPSESGGLRYCINGAALKFVPVSEMAEAGYEEYLVLFE
;
A
#
# COMPACT_ATOMS: atom_id res chain seq x y z
N MET A 1 -14.26 -10.61 -9.18
CA MET A 1 -15.54 -10.21 -8.56
C MET A 1 -15.21 -9.53 -7.25
N LYS A 2 -15.77 -8.35 -6.96
CA LYS A 2 -15.55 -7.63 -5.70
C LYS A 2 -16.19 -8.46 -4.56
N LYS A 3 -15.41 -8.83 -3.54
CA LYS A 3 -15.88 -9.59 -2.38
C LYS A 3 -16.96 -8.80 -1.63
N SER A 4 -17.92 -9.50 -1.02
CA SER A 4 -18.93 -8.87 -0.17
C SER A 4 -18.34 -8.40 1.16
N GLN A 5 -18.99 -7.43 1.81
CA GLN A 5 -18.56 -6.96 3.13
C GLN A 5 -18.55 -8.08 4.18
N GLU A 6 -19.49 -9.03 4.11
CA GLU A 6 -19.55 -10.16 5.03
C GLU A 6 -18.39 -11.14 4.85
N GLU A 7 -17.93 -11.35 3.61
CA GLU A 7 -16.73 -12.15 3.32
C GLU A 7 -15.48 -11.44 3.84
N LEU A 8 -15.34 -10.14 3.54
CA LEU A 8 -14.20 -9.35 3.98
C LEU A 8 -14.08 -9.27 5.50
N ARG A 9 -15.19 -9.18 6.24
CA ARG A 9 -15.18 -9.21 7.72
C ARG A 9 -14.73 -10.55 8.32
N LYS A 10 -14.80 -11.65 7.55
CA LYS A 10 -14.34 -12.97 7.98
C LYS A 10 -12.87 -13.22 7.64
N GLU A 11 -12.40 -12.67 6.51
CA GLU A 11 -11.04 -12.86 6.02
C GLU A 11 -10.05 -11.87 6.63
N LEU A 12 -10.46 -10.60 6.80
CA LEU A 12 -9.60 -9.53 7.27
C LEU A 12 -9.64 -9.40 8.79
N THR A 13 -8.52 -9.00 9.38
CA THR A 13 -8.52 -8.55 10.77
C THR A 13 -9.34 -7.25 10.92
N PRO A 14 -9.80 -6.91 12.14
CA PRO A 14 -10.54 -5.68 12.36
C PRO A 14 -9.83 -4.42 11.85
N LEU A 15 -8.49 -4.33 12.03
CA LEU A 15 -7.70 -3.19 11.55
C LEU A 15 -7.61 -3.16 10.02
N GLN A 16 -7.34 -4.30 9.38
CA GLN A 16 -7.27 -4.40 7.91
C GLN A 16 -8.61 -4.03 7.27
N TYR A 17 -9.72 -4.48 7.84
CA TYR A 17 -11.06 -4.10 7.39
C TYR A 17 -11.31 -2.60 7.58
N GLN A 18 -11.02 -2.07 8.77
CA GLN A 18 -11.21 -0.65 9.07
C GLN A 18 -10.39 0.25 8.13
N VAL A 19 -9.13 -0.10 7.88
CA VAL A 19 -8.26 0.64 6.96
C VAL A 19 -8.80 0.55 5.55
N THR A 20 -8.93 -0.66 4.98
CA THR A 20 -9.21 -0.83 3.55
C THR A 20 -10.65 -0.47 3.15
N GLN A 21 -11.63 -0.69 4.03
CA GLN A 21 -13.06 -0.54 3.70
C GLN A 21 -13.71 0.70 4.33
N GLU A 22 -13.19 1.18 5.47
CA GLU A 22 -13.76 2.30 6.23
C GLU A 22 -12.85 3.54 6.24
N ASN A 23 -11.83 3.56 5.36
CA ASN A 23 -10.85 4.63 5.21
C ASN A 23 -10.14 4.99 6.53
N GLY A 24 -9.93 3.98 7.38
CA GLY A 24 -9.19 4.11 8.61
C GLY A 24 -7.72 4.38 8.37
N THR A 25 -7.04 4.87 9.41
CA THR A 25 -5.58 5.04 9.41
C THR A 25 -5.02 4.31 10.61
N GLU A 26 -4.06 3.41 10.39
CA GLU A 26 -3.37 2.72 11.49
C GLU A 26 -2.51 3.70 12.30
N HIS A 27 -2.16 3.33 13.52
CA HIS A 27 -1.30 4.19 14.34
C HIS A 27 0.11 4.30 13.74
N PRO A 28 0.76 5.47 13.84
CA PRO A 28 2.13 5.63 13.35
C PRO A 28 3.06 4.67 14.10
N PHE A 29 4.04 4.11 13.37
CA PHE A 29 5.06 3.16 13.82
C PHE A 29 4.50 1.81 14.32
N SER A 30 3.20 1.54 14.08
CA SER A 30 2.55 0.32 14.56
C SER A 30 2.64 -0.86 13.59
N SER A 31 2.83 -0.59 12.30
CA SER A 31 2.94 -1.64 11.29
C SER A 31 4.33 -2.27 11.29
N GLU A 32 4.38 -3.58 11.16
CA GLU A 32 5.61 -4.32 10.90
C GLU A 32 6.30 -3.84 9.61
N PHE A 33 5.56 -3.32 8.64
CA PHE A 33 6.08 -2.86 7.36
C PHE A 33 6.69 -1.47 7.38
N ASP A 34 6.59 -0.72 8.48
CA ASP A 34 7.17 0.62 8.59
C ASP A 34 8.71 0.57 8.43
N GLN A 35 9.39 -0.19 9.28
CA GLN A 35 10.87 -0.35 9.26
C GLN A 35 11.34 -1.58 8.46
N PHE A 36 10.44 -2.24 7.73
CA PHE A 36 10.75 -3.44 6.95
C PHE A 36 11.49 -3.13 5.66
N THR A 37 12.51 -3.93 5.32
CA THR A 37 13.44 -3.67 4.21
C THR A 37 13.78 -4.90 3.36
N GLU A 38 13.08 -6.02 3.55
CA GLU A 38 13.33 -7.21 2.71
C GLU A 38 12.90 -6.98 1.26
N GLU A 39 13.58 -7.67 0.34
CA GLU A 39 13.29 -7.57 -1.09
C GLU A 39 12.04 -8.38 -1.46
N GLY A 40 11.11 -7.70 -2.13
CA GLY A 40 9.83 -8.23 -2.55
C GLY A 40 8.85 -7.13 -2.94
N ILE A 41 7.59 -7.52 -3.14
CA ILE A 41 6.50 -6.61 -3.49
C ILE A 41 5.46 -6.56 -2.38
N TYR A 42 4.76 -5.43 -2.32
CA TYR A 42 3.59 -5.23 -1.47
C TYR A 42 2.34 -5.28 -2.34
N VAL A 43 1.47 -6.23 -2.03
CA VAL A 43 0.22 -6.45 -2.74
C VAL A 43 -0.97 -5.99 -1.91
N ASP A 44 -2.09 -5.66 -2.55
CA ASP A 44 -3.35 -5.38 -1.87
C ASP A 44 -3.77 -6.62 -1.08
N ILE A 45 -4.00 -6.46 0.22
CA ILE A 45 -4.42 -7.57 1.08
C ILE A 45 -5.78 -8.17 0.69
N VAL A 46 -6.60 -7.42 -0.06
CA VAL A 46 -7.94 -7.82 -0.49
C VAL A 46 -7.93 -8.58 -1.82
N SER A 47 -7.31 -8.01 -2.86
CA SER A 47 -7.29 -8.59 -4.22
C SER A 47 -6.02 -9.37 -4.55
N GLY A 48 -4.89 -9.04 -3.94
CA GLY A 48 -3.57 -9.49 -4.40
C GLY A 48 -2.98 -8.65 -5.53
N GLU A 49 -3.60 -7.52 -5.90
CA GLU A 49 -3.03 -6.59 -6.90
C GLU A 49 -1.65 -6.11 -6.45
N ALA A 50 -0.63 -6.15 -7.33
CA ALA A 50 0.72 -5.69 -7.00
C ALA A 50 0.78 -4.15 -6.93
N LEU A 51 0.93 -3.59 -5.72
CA LEU A 51 0.81 -2.16 -5.50
C LEU A 51 2.16 -1.44 -5.50
N PHE A 52 3.15 -1.96 -4.76
CA PHE A 52 4.44 -1.29 -4.56
C PHE A 52 5.61 -2.27 -4.56
N SER A 53 6.79 -1.77 -4.96
CA SER A 53 8.05 -2.51 -4.86
C SER A 53 8.84 -2.07 -3.63
N SER A 54 9.51 -3.00 -2.96
CA SER A 54 10.51 -2.68 -1.93
C SER A 54 11.67 -1.83 -2.47
N LYS A 55 11.98 -1.86 -3.77
CA LYS A 55 12.99 -0.98 -4.39
C LYS A 55 12.61 0.51 -4.34
N ASP A 56 11.31 0.79 -4.29
CA ASP A 56 10.77 2.15 -4.21
C ASP A 56 10.37 2.52 -2.78
N LYS A 57 10.54 1.60 -1.82
CA LYS A 57 10.30 1.84 -0.40
C LYS A 57 11.47 2.59 0.22
N TYR A 58 11.17 3.52 1.11
CA TYR A 58 12.19 4.23 1.88
C TYR A 58 11.66 4.62 3.27
N ASP A 59 12.57 4.97 4.18
CA ASP A 59 12.20 5.49 5.49
C ASP A 59 11.97 7.01 5.39
N ALA A 60 10.70 7.42 5.45
CA ALA A 60 10.31 8.83 5.49
C ALA A 60 10.26 9.40 6.92
N GLY A 61 10.43 8.57 7.96
CA GLY A 61 10.30 8.96 9.36
C GLY A 61 8.88 9.36 9.78
N CYS A 62 7.86 9.11 8.96
CA CYS A 62 6.47 9.49 9.26
C CYS A 62 5.69 8.42 10.04
N GLY A 63 6.22 7.20 10.15
CA GLY A 63 5.61 6.09 10.89
C GLY A 63 4.63 5.22 10.08
N TRP A 64 4.69 5.31 8.75
CA TRP A 64 3.97 4.40 7.87
C TRP A 64 4.87 4.00 6.71
N PRO A 65 4.69 2.78 6.14
CA PRO A 65 5.31 2.37 4.90
C PRO A 65 5.25 3.49 3.85
N SER A 66 6.42 3.91 3.38
CA SER A 66 6.55 5.03 2.46
C SER A 66 7.23 4.60 1.17
N PHE A 67 6.63 4.96 0.04
CA PHE A 67 7.10 4.61 -1.29
C PHE A 67 7.21 5.85 -2.18
N THR A 68 8.12 5.83 -3.14
CA THR A 68 8.32 6.95 -4.09
C THR A 68 7.34 6.86 -5.26
N LYS A 69 6.99 5.65 -5.70
CA LYS A 69 6.05 5.39 -6.80
C LYS A 69 5.38 4.01 -6.65
N PRO A 70 4.19 3.81 -7.25
CA PRO A 70 3.54 2.51 -7.32
C PRO A 70 4.02 1.66 -8.51
N ILE A 71 3.76 0.35 -8.44
CA ILE A 71 3.85 -0.59 -9.57
C ILE A 71 2.57 -0.47 -10.42
N ALA A 72 1.40 -0.53 -9.78
CA ALA A 72 0.11 -0.45 -10.44
C ALA A 72 -0.35 1.00 -10.68
N THR A 73 -1.36 1.15 -11.54
CA THR A 73 -2.13 2.40 -11.63
C THR A 73 -3.06 2.49 -10.43
N LEU A 74 -2.93 3.53 -9.61
CA LEU A 74 -3.75 3.73 -8.43
C LEU A 74 -4.82 4.80 -8.68
N GLN A 75 -5.93 4.71 -7.94
CA GLN A 75 -6.94 5.75 -7.94
C GLN A 75 -6.54 6.85 -6.95
N GLU A 76 -6.51 8.09 -7.44
CA GLU A 76 -6.23 9.27 -6.63
C GLU A 76 -7.51 10.11 -6.49
N LEU A 77 -7.94 10.32 -5.25
CA LEU A 77 -9.16 11.04 -4.93
C LEU A 77 -8.86 12.25 -4.04
N GLU A 78 -9.54 13.37 -4.29
CA GLU A 78 -9.44 14.52 -3.39
C GLU A 78 -10.06 14.18 -2.03
N ASP A 79 -9.27 14.30 -0.96
CA ASP A 79 -9.70 14.12 0.41
C ASP A 79 -9.58 15.46 1.16
N ASN A 80 -10.74 16.01 1.53
CA ASN A 80 -10.87 17.24 2.29
C ASN A 80 -11.21 16.99 3.77
N SER A 81 -11.10 15.74 4.24
CA SER A 81 -11.27 15.41 5.65
C SER A 81 -10.23 16.15 6.52
N LEU A 82 -10.55 16.29 7.82
CA LEU A 82 -9.69 16.99 8.79
C LEU A 82 -9.35 18.46 8.42
N ARG A 83 -10.11 19.07 7.50
CA ARG A 83 -9.90 20.44 6.99
C ARG A 83 -8.52 20.63 6.34
N ARG A 84 -7.96 19.56 5.75
CA ARG A 84 -6.73 19.60 4.97
C ARG A 84 -7.01 19.01 3.61
N MET A 85 -6.45 19.62 2.56
CA MET A 85 -6.50 19.05 1.22
C MET A 85 -5.39 18.01 1.11
N ARG A 86 -5.77 16.76 0.87
CA ARG A 86 -4.87 15.63 0.65
C ARG A 86 -5.35 14.85 -0.56
N THR A 87 -4.48 14.02 -1.12
CA THR A 87 -4.84 13.08 -2.17
C THR A 87 -4.88 11.68 -1.58
N GLU A 88 -6.07 11.13 -1.43
CA GLU A 88 -6.28 9.73 -1.04
C GLU A 88 -5.83 8.81 -2.17
N VAL A 89 -5.23 7.69 -1.81
CA VAL A 89 -4.77 6.66 -2.73
C VAL A 89 -5.54 5.36 -2.46
N ARG A 90 -6.11 4.77 -3.51
CA ARG A 90 -6.87 3.51 -3.47
C ARG A 90 -6.40 2.53 -4.54
N SER A 91 -6.54 1.24 -4.29
CA SER A 91 -6.27 0.20 -5.30
C SER A 91 -7.30 0.20 -6.42
N GLN A 92 -6.91 -0.27 -7.61
CA GLN A 92 -7.79 -0.24 -8.77
C GLN A 92 -8.76 -1.42 -8.77
N GLU A 93 -8.29 -2.61 -8.39
CA GLU A 93 -9.09 -3.84 -8.49
C GLU A 93 -10.09 -4.00 -7.34
N ALA A 94 -9.64 -3.76 -6.10
CA ALA A 94 -10.47 -3.94 -4.91
C ALA A 94 -11.11 -2.64 -4.43
N ASP A 95 -10.61 -1.48 -4.88
CA ASP A 95 -11.00 -0.18 -4.35
C ASP A 95 -10.79 -0.13 -2.82
N SER A 96 -9.64 -0.66 -2.38
CA SER A 96 -9.18 -0.61 -1.00
C SER A 96 -8.57 0.75 -0.71
N HIS A 97 -8.93 1.39 0.40
CA HIS A 97 -8.18 2.54 0.91
C HIS A 97 -6.77 2.10 1.30
N LEU A 98 -5.75 2.74 0.72
CA LEU A 98 -4.35 2.43 0.98
C LEU A 98 -3.73 3.48 1.89
N GLY A 99 -3.97 4.76 1.61
CA GLY A 99 -3.40 5.87 2.36
C GLY A 99 -3.47 7.17 1.57
N HIS A 100 -2.39 7.94 1.57
CA HIS A 100 -2.32 9.24 0.89
C HIS A 100 -0.99 9.44 0.18
N VAL A 101 -1.01 10.25 -0.89
CA VAL A 101 0.19 10.72 -1.59
C VAL A 101 0.44 12.19 -1.29
N PHE A 102 1.71 12.55 -1.10
CA PHE A 102 2.16 13.90 -0.77
C PHE A 102 3.27 14.36 -1.72
N PRO A 103 3.34 15.66 -2.07
CA PRO A 103 4.36 16.22 -2.95
C PRO A 103 5.65 16.61 -2.19
N ASP A 104 5.96 15.92 -1.09
CA ASP A 104 7.09 16.18 -0.20
C ASP A 104 8.10 15.01 -0.17
N GLY A 105 8.09 14.17 -1.21
CA GLY A 105 9.02 13.05 -1.36
C GLY A 105 10.39 13.45 -1.89
N PRO A 106 11.33 12.47 -2.00
CA PRO A 106 12.67 12.70 -2.53
C PRO A 106 12.63 13.21 -3.97
N SER A 107 13.28 14.36 -4.22
CA SER A 107 13.22 15.05 -5.51
C SER A 107 13.81 14.23 -6.66
N GLU A 108 14.88 13.48 -6.39
CA GLU A 108 15.56 12.57 -7.30
C GLU A 108 14.70 11.38 -7.73
N SER A 109 13.66 11.07 -6.96
CA SER A 109 12.74 9.96 -7.18
C SER A 109 11.35 10.42 -7.65
N GLY A 110 11.24 11.66 -8.13
CA GLY A 110 9.99 12.23 -8.66
C GLY A 110 9.23 13.13 -7.69
N GLY A 111 9.70 13.30 -6.44
CA GLY A 111 9.16 14.25 -5.48
C GLY A 111 7.84 13.83 -4.80
N LEU A 112 7.38 12.60 -5.04
CA LEU A 112 6.16 12.07 -4.42
C LEU A 112 6.50 11.12 -3.26
N ARG A 113 5.64 11.14 -2.24
CA ARG A 113 5.67 10.23 -1.11
C ARG A 113 4.30 9.58 -0.94
N TYR A 114 4.21 8.31 -1.29
CA TYR A 114 3.06 7.45 -1.02
C TYR A 114 3.18 6.93 0.40
N CYS A 115 2.38 7.48 1.31
CA CYS A 115 2.32 7.11 2.72
C CYS A 115 1.15 6.13 2.91
N ILE A 116 1.46 4.85 3.05
CA ILE A 116 0.49 3.75 2.91
C ILE A 116 0.36 3.01 4.24
N ASN A 117 -0.87 2.69 4.63
CA ASN A 117 -1.14 1.85 5.79
C ASN A 117 -0.62 0.43 5.52
N GLY A 118 0.25 -0.09 6.38
CA GLY A 118 0.72 -1.46 6.26
C GLY A 118 -0.41 -2.48 6.44
N ALA A 119 -1.46 -2.17 7.20
CA ALA A 119 -2.67 -2.98 7.28
C ALA A 119 -3.45 -3.11 5.96
N ALA A 120 -3.14 -2.31 4.93
CA ALA A 120 -3.71 -2.49 3.59
C ALA A 120 -2.85 -3.41 2.71
N LEU A 121 -1.67 -3.81 3.19
CA LEU A 121 -0.65 -4.49 2.40
C LEU A 121 -0.44 -5.92 2.89
N LYS A 122 -0.07 -6.79 1.95
CA LYS A 122 0.58 -8.06 2.21
C LYS A 122 1.93 -8.07 1.50
N PHE A 123 2.99 -8.48 2.18
CA PHE A 123 4.31 -8.61 1.56
C PHE A 123 4.48 -9.99 0.92
N VAL A 124 5.12 -10.02 -0.26
CA VAL A 124 5.53 -11.25 -0.96
C VAL A 124 7.04 -11.15 -1.24
N PRO A 125 7.89 -11.97 -0.59
CA PRO A 125 9.33 -11.92 -0.78
C PRO A 125 9.70 -12.41 -2.19
N VAL A 126 10.81 -11.89 -2.75
CA VAL A 126 11.30 -12.26 -4.10
C VAL A 126 11.37 -13.77 -4.31
N SER A 127 11.80 -14.52 -3.29
CA SER A 127 11.90 -15.99 -3.33
C SER A 127 10.58 -16.72 -3.55
N GLU A 128 9.44 -16.10 -3.22
CA GLU A 128 8.10 -16.69 -3.33
C GLU A 128 7.28 -16.09 -4.49
N MET A 129 7.75 -15.01 -5.11
CA MET A 129 6.98 -14.26 -6.12
C MET A 129 6.57 -15.12 -7.31
N ALA A 130 7.47 -15.95 -7.86
CA ALA A 130 7.13 -16.82 -8.99
C ALA A 130 6.02 -17.83 -8.63
N GLU A 131 6.16 -18.49 -7.48
CA GLU A 131 5.19 -19.50 -7.02
C GLU A 131 3.83 -18.88 -6.67
N ALA A 132 3.85 -17.63 -6.17
CA ALA A 132 2.64 -16.87 -5.83
C ALA A 132 1.97 -16.19 -7.04
N GLY A 133 2.50 -16.36 -8.26
CA GLY A 133 1.92 -15.84 -9.50
C GLY A 133 2.35 -14.41 -9.88
N TYR A 134 3.42 -13.90 -9.27
CA TYR A 134 3.98 -12.56 -9.49
C TYR A 134 5.30 -12.59 -10.27
N GLU A 135 5.51 -13.62 -11.11
CA GLU A 135 6.75 -13.82 -11.87
C GLU A 135 7.13 -12.63 -12.75
N GLU A 136 6.13 -11.93 -13.31
CA GLU A 136 6.33 -10.76 -14.19
C GLU A 136 7.03 -9.59 -13.47
N TYR A 137 6.92 -9.51 -12.14
CA TYR A 137 7.51 -8.43 -11.34
C TYR A 137 8.93 -8.75 -10.87
N LEU A 138 9.46 -9.96 -11.14
CA LEU A 138 10.83 -10.32 -10.77
C LEU A 138 11.87 -9.42 -11.45
N VAL A 139 11.56 -8.89 -12.64
CA VAL A 139 12.41 -7.96 -13.39
C VAL A 139 12.74 -6.67 -12.61
N LEU A 140 11.97 -6.34 -11.57
CA LEU A 140 12.26 -5.19 -10.70
C LEU A 140 13.47 -5.44 -9.76
N PHE A 141 13.91 -6.69 -9.64
CA PHE A 141 14.94 -7.14 -8.70
C PHE A 141 16.20 -7.70 -9.37
N GLU A 142 16.26 -7.67 -10.70
CA GLU A 142 17.42 -8.11 -11.51
C GLU A 142 18.50 -7.03 -11.67
#